data_AF-A0A0D9XZ37-F1
#
_entry.id   AF-A0A0D9XZ37-F1
#
_cell.length_a   1.000
_cell.length_b   1.000
_cell.length_c   1.000
_cell.angle_alpha   90.00
_cell.angle_beta   90.00
_cell.angle_gamma   90.00
#
_symmetry.space_group_name_H-M   'P 1'
#
loop_
_entity.id
_entity.type
_entity.pdbx_description
1 polymer ?
#
loop_
_entity_poly.entity_id
_entity_poly.type
_entity_poly.pdbx_seq_one_letter_code
_entity_poly.pdbx_strand_id
1 'polypeptide(L)'
;MLRDIQPQEYNERDYEKFTRFTILDIARGEEKPTILPIWKRELFVARILPPHINKEQEKTFQELESDSSDDIMVTMPTKNMVCEYFTISQREMAGLKRHVSLNLTKTVTSFELLTAVIWRCRTLALGYKPYQIVRLIITVNARGRWSKLPLGYYGNTILCPVVETTVNELCTNPLGHTIELVRKAKKEIHAEENMQLLVDVRPLWREKPNIKVQRKFETCDIKWIGQDTLDIGWAKRIAGGIPAIGQPDLTSYQFICKNEKGEKSTIISMLLPWPAMDRFKKEMSAWLIE
;
A
#
# COMPACT_ATOMS: atom_id res chain seq x y z
N MET A 1 37.73 24.56 9.56
CA MET A 1 37.75 24.14 8.14
C MET A 1 36.59 23.18 7.94
N LEU A 2 35.39 23.73 7.79
CA LEU A 2 34.15 22.98 7.56
C LEU A 2 34.26 22.41 6.14
N ARG A 3 34.46 21.09 6.04
CA ARG A 3 34.41 20.43 4.73
C ARG A 3 32.96 20.44 4.28
N ASP A 4 32.73 21.06 3.14
CA ASP A 4 31.49 20.96 2.38
C ASP A 4 31.18 19.49 2.11
N ILE A 5 30.23 18.95 2.87
CA ILE A 5 29.65 17.64 2.58
C ILE A 5 28.69 17.87 1.41
N GLN A 6 29.17 17.54 0.21
CA GLN A 6 28.34 17.45 -0.98
C GLN A 6 27.09 16.61 -0.69
N PRO A 7 25.88 16.99 -1.15
CA PRO A 7 24.69 16.18 -0.95
C PRO A 7 24.90 14.84 -1.65
N GLN A 8 25.07 13.75 -0.89
CA GLN A 8 24.96 12.41 -1.44
C GLN A 8 23.55 12.26 -2.01
N GLU A 9 23.44 11.81 -3.25
CA GLU A 9 22.17 11.44 -3.86
C GLU A 9 21.63 10.19 -3.14
N TYR A 10 20.73 10.40 -2.19
CA TYR A 10 20.05 9.34 -1.48
C TYR A 10 18.89 8.81 -2.32
N ASN A 11 18.84 7.50 -2.55
CA ASN A 11 17.75 6.89 -3.30
C ASN A 11 16.57 6.54 -2.36
N GLU A 12 15.43 6.18 -2.95
CA GLU A 12 14.21 5.76 -2.23
C GLU A 12 14.46 4.72 -1.11
N ARG A 13 15.43 3.81 -1.31
CA ARG A 13 15.79 2.78 -0.32
C ARG A 13 16.53 3.33 0.88
N ASP A 14 17.19 4.49 0.78
CA ASP A 14 17.88 5.14 1.89
C ASP A 14 16.90 5.83 2.85
N TYR A 15 15.71 6.20 2.36
CA TYR A 15 14.67 6.81 3.19
C TYR A 15 13.82 5.80 3.97
N GLU A 16 13.65 4.58 3.44
CA GLU A 16 13.01 3.47 4.14
C GLU A 16 13.83 2.97 5.35
N LYS A 17 15.10 3.40 5.45
CA LYS A 17 16.01 3.14 6.58
C LYS A 17 15.72 4.02 7.79
N PHE A 18 15.16 5.23 7.60
CA PHE A 18 15.18 6.30 8.62
C PHE A 18 14.67 5.91 10.02
N THR A 19 13.45 5.37 10.17
CA THR A 19 12.92 5.04 11.51
C THR A 19 13.56 3.79 12.12
N ARG A 20 14.26 2.98 11.32
CA ARG A 20 14.76 1.66 11.75
C ARG A 20 16.11 1.71 12.42
N PHE A 21 16.98 2.64 12.04
CA PHE A 21 18.36 2.66 12.56
C PHE A 21 18.48 3.38 13.89
N THR A 22 17.67 4.40 14.20
CA THR A 22 17.85 5.16 15.45
C THR A 22 17.82 4.28 16.70
N ILE A 23 16.80 3.43 16.85
CA ILE A 23 16.69 2.52 18.02
C ILE A 23 17.76 1.43 17.97
N LEU A 24 18.08 0.91 16.77
CA LEU A 24 19.11 -0.12 16.60
C LEU A 24 20.51 0.40 16.95
N ASP A 25 20.87 1.57 16.46
CA ASP A 25 22.15 2.24 16.68
C ASP A 25 22.34 2.49 18.18
N ILE A 26 21.31 3.03 18.85
CA ILE A 26 21.32 3.22 20.31
C ILE A 26 21.47 1.87 21.03
N ALA A 27 20.72 0.84 20.63
CA ALA A 27 20.80 -0.48 21.25
C ALA A 27 22.16 -1.16 21.08
N ARG A 28 22.90 -0.83 20.01
CA ARG A 28 24.27 -1.29 19.76
C ARG A 28 25.33 -0.48 20.52
N GLY A 29 24.94 0.61 21.18
CA GLY A 29 25.85 1.50 21.91
C GLY A 29 26.51 2.57 21.04
N GLU A 30 25.97 2.86 19.85
CA GLU A 30 26.45 3.97 19.03
C GLU A 30 26.20 5.31 19.75
N GLU A 31 27.19 6.21 19.69
CA GLU A 31 27.12 7.52 20.37
C GLU A 31 25.98 8.40 19.83
N LYS A 32 25.67 8.26 18.54
CA LYS A 32 24.57 8.97 17.88
C LYS A 32 23.93 8.11 16.79
N PRO A 33 22.63 8.30 16.50
CA PRO A 33 21.97 7.66 15.37
C PRO A 33 22.64 8.01 14.04
N THR A 34 22.70 7.03 13.13
CA THR A 34 23.20 7.21 11.76
C THR A 34 22.43 8.31 11.01
N ILE A 35 21.13 8.41 11.25
CA ILE A 35 20.27 9.47 10.69
C ILE A 35 19.58 10.19 11.85
N LEU A 36 19.82 11.50 11.94
CA LEU A 36 19.21 12.34 12.97
C LEU A 36 17.76 12.69 12.61
N PRO A 37 16.84 12.75 13.59
CA PRO A 37 15.48 13.17 13.35
C PRO A 37 15.40 14.66 13.06
N ILE A 38 14.63 15.02 12.04
CA ILE A 38 14.37 16.39 11.60
C ILE A 38 12.89 16.70 11.81
N TRP A 39 12.62 17.65 12.70
CA TRP A 39 11.28 18.07 13.15
C TRP A 39 10.69 19.21 12.31
N LYS A 40 10.91 19.21 10.99
CA LYS A 40 10.44 20.26 10.07
C LYS A 40 9.05 19.96 9.50
N ARG A 41 8.03 19.83 10.37
CA ARG A 41 6.67 19.42 9.97
C ARG A 41 5.99 20.41 9.03
N GLU A 42 6.39 21.68 9.07
CA GLU A 42 5.97 22.77 8.18
C GLU A 42 6.21 22.47 6.69
N LEU A 43 7.14 21.55 6.36
CA LEU A 43 7.36 21.10 4.98
C LEU A 43 6.18 20.28 4.44
N PHE A 44 5.34 19.70 5.29
CA PHE A 44 4.23 18.83 4.91
C PHE A 44 2.87 19.43 5.30
N VAL A 45 2.64 20.67 4.85
CA VAL A 45 1.40 21.44 5.10
C VAL A 45 0.61 21.58 3.80
N ALA A 46 -0.73 21.57 3.95
CA ALA A 46 -1.66 21.83 2.86
C ALA A 46 -1.60 23.31 2.45
N ARG A 47 -1.58 23.56 1.16
CA ARG A 47 -1.69 24.90 0.56
C ARG A 47 -3.16 25.20 0.26
N ILE A 48 -3.42 26.47 -0.06
CA ILE A 48 -4.75 26.88 -0.53
C ILE A 48 -5.03 26.21 -1.87
N LEU A 49 -6.12 25.44 -1.92
CA LEU A 49 -6.56 24.80 -3.15
C LEU A 49 -7.10 25.80 -4.16
N PRO A 50 -6.74 25.67 -5.44
CA PRO A 50 -7.40 26.41 -6.51
C PRO A 50 -8.93 26.19 -6.51
N PRO A 51 -9.74 27.20 -6.83
CA PRO A 51 -11.20 27.09 -6.78
C PRO A 51 -11.79 25.96 -7.64
N HIS A 52 -11.17 25.65 -8.79
CA HIS A 52 -11.64 24.59 -9.67
C HIS A 52 -11.46 23.20 -9.07
N ILE A 53 -10.33 22.95 -8.39
CA ILE A 53 -10.07 21.68 -7.70
C ILE A 53 -11.05 21.51 -6.53
N ASN A 54 -11.30 22.58 -5.77
CA ASN A 54 -12.27 22.54 -4.67
C ASN A 54 -13.67 22.14 -5.18
N LYS A 55 -14.12 22.73 -6.31
CA LYS A 55 -15.39 22.35 -6.95
C LYS A 55 -15.44 20.89 -7.39
N GLU A 56 -14.34 20.37 -7.93
CA GLU A 56 -14.24 18.96 -8.33
C GLU A 56 -14.31 18.01 -7.13
N GLN A 57 -13.63 18.36 -6.03
CA GLN A 57 -13.70 17.60 -4.77
C GLN A 57 -15.11 17.64 -4.17
N GLU A 58 -15.78 18.80 -4.17
CA GLU A 58 -17.16 18.89 -3.68
C GLU A 58 -18.13 18.05 -4.52
N LYS A 59 -17.95 18.01 -5.84
CA LYS A 59 -18.72 17.10 -6.71
C LYS A 59 -18.46 15.63 -6.35
N THR A 60 -17.20 15.27 -6.16
CA THR A 60 -16.80 13.92 -5.73
C THR A 60 -17.44 13.56 -4.39
N PHE A 61 -17.52 14.52 -3.46
CA PHE A 61 -18.17 14.33 -2.18
C PHE A 61 -19.66 14.05 -2.32
N GLN A 62 -20.37 14.81 -3.15
CA GLN A 62 -21.79 14.60 -3.42
C GLN A 62 -22.06 13.22 -4.04
N GLU A 63 -21.16 12.73 -4.89
CA GLU A 63 -21.28 11.39 -5.50
C GLU A 63 -21.01 10.24 -4.50
N LEU A 64 -20.18 10.49 -3.48
CA LEU A 64 -19.80 9.50 -2.47
C LEU A 64 -20.65 9.57 -1.18
N GLU A 65 -21.34 10.68 -0.96
CA GLU A 65 -22.22 10.87 0.17
C GLU A 65 -23.48 10.02 -0.02
N SER A 66 -23.64 9.03 0.85
CA SER A 66 -24.81 8.17 0.85
C SER A 66 -25.17 7.76 2.27
N ASP A 67 -26.45 7.91 2.61
CA ASP A 67 -27.01 7.49 3.89
C ASP A 67 -27.04 5.97 4.06
N SER A 68 -26.95 5.23 2.94
CA SER A 68 -26.99 3.77 2.92
C SER A 68 -25.75 3.20 2.22
N SER A 69 -25.21 2.12 2.76
CA SER A 69 -24.13 1.38 2.11
C SER A 69 -24.56 -0.05 1.88
N ASP A 70 -24.52 -0.50 0.63
CA ASP A 70 -24.74 -1.89 0.23
C ASP A 70 -23.41 -2.67 0.11
N ASP A 71 -22.29 -2.05 0.50
CA ASP A 71 -20.99 -2.73 0.49
C ASP A 71 -20.94 -3.77 1.62
N ILE A 72 -20.78 -5.03 1.24
CA ILE A 72 -20.64 -6.14 2.19
C ILE A 72 -19.46 -5.93 3.15
N MET A 73 -18.40 -5.22 2.74
CA MET A 73 -17.26 -4.91 3.61
C MET A 73 -17.62 -3.92 4.73
N VAL A 74 -18.66 -3.11 4.53
CA VAL A 74 -19.14 -2.12 5.50
C VAL A 74 -20.30 -2.67 6.34
N THR A 75 -21.19 -3.44 5.71
CA THR A 75 -22.41 -3.94 6.35
C THR A 75 -22.21 -5.23 7.15
N MET A 76 -21.15 -5.99 6.88
CA MET A 76 -20.89 -7.25 7.57
C MET A 76 -20.44 -7.00 9.03
N PRO A 77 -21.07 -7.64 10.03
CA PRO A 77 -20.63 -7.56 11.42
C PRO A 77 -19.19 -8.04 11.60
N THR A 78 -18.41 -7.37 12.46
CA THR A 78 -16.99 -7.70 12.72
C THR A 78 -16.78 -9.17 13.12
N LYS A 79 -17.71 -9.76 13.87
CA LYS A 79 -17.67 -11.18 14.27
C LYS A 79 -17.71 -12.17 13.09
N ASN A 80 -18.17 -11.72 11.93
CA ASN A 80 -18.27 -12.51 10.71
C ASN A 80 -17.11 -12.22 9.73
N MET A 81 -16.19 -11.32 10.09
CA MET A 81 -14.97 -11.06 9.35
C MET A 81 -13.88 -12.01 9.81
N VAL A 82 -13.07 -12.51 8.87
CA VAL A 82 -11.89 -13.33 9.13
C VAL A 82 -10.68 -12.70 8.46
N CYS A 83 -9.58 -12.63 9.21
CA CYS A 83 -8.28 -12.22 8.67
C CYS A 83 -7.42 -13.47 8.50
N GLU A 84 -6.89 -13.65 7.29
CA GLU A 84 -5.97 -14.75 6.99
C GLU A 84 -4.71 -14.23 6.29
N TYR A 85 -3.63 -14.99 6.47
CA TYR A 85 -2.34 -14.71 5.84
C TYR A 85 -2.06 -15.74 4.76
N PHE A 86 -1.70 -15.26 3.58
CA PHE A 86 -1.38 -16.09 2.41
C PHE A 86 0.11 -16.02 2.14
N THR A 87 0.77 -17.18 2.10
CA THR A 87 2.19 -17.28 1.78
C THR A 87 2.35 -17.60 0.30
N ILE A 88 3.01 -16.71 -0.43
CA ILE A 88 3.32 -16.88 -1.85
C ILE A 88 4.82 -17.12 -1.99
N SER A 89 5.15 -18.35 -2.37
CA SER A 89 6.52 -18.78 -2.64
C SER A 89 7.09 -18.11 -3.90
N GLN A 90 8.41 -18.22 -4.09
CA GLN A 90 9.04 -17.73 -5.32
C GLN A 90 8.56 -18.50 -6.56
N ARG A 91 8.24 -19.78 -6.40
CA ARG A 91 7.74 -20.62 -7.49
C ARG A 91 6.34 -20.17 -7.92
N GLU A 92 5.45 -19.98 -6.97
CA GLU A 92 4.11 -19.42 -7.22
C GLU A 92 4.18 -18.03 -7.84
N MET A 93 5.07 -17.16 -7.35
CA MET A 93 5.29 -15.84 -7.96
C MET A 93 5.80 -15.95 -9.41
N ALA A 94 6.63 -16.94 -9.72
CA ALA A 94 7.06 -17.22 -11.09
C ALA A 94 5.91 -17.77 -11.95
N GLY A 95 5.03 -18.59 -11.38
CA GLY A 95 3.78 -19.05 -11.99
C GLY A 95 2.86 -17.88 -12.34
N LEU A 96 2.64 -16.95 -11.40
CA LEU A 96 1.85 -15.73 -11.62
C LEU A 96 2.36 -14.90 -12.80
N LYS A 97 3.69 -14.83 -12.99
CA LYS A 97 4.29 -14.10 -14.11
C LYS A 97 3.95 -14.71 -15.48
N ARG A 98 3.62 -16.01 -15.55
CA ARG A 98 3.26 -16.69 -16.81
C ARG A 98 1.92 -16.20 -17.37
N HIS A 99 1.06 -15.64 -16.53
CA HIS A 99 -0.23 -15.04 -16.93
C HIS A 99 -0.10 -13.64 -17.55
N VAL A 100 1.13 -13.13 -17.66
CA VAL A 100 1.42 -11.78 -18.13
C VAL A 100 2.19 -11.86 -19.45
N SER A 101 1.95 -10.92 -20.36
CA SER A 101 2.68 -10.87 -21.63
C SER A 101 4.19 -10.70 -21.41
N LEU A 102 5.01 -11.19 -22.35
CA LEU A 102 6.47 -11.13 -22.26
C LEU A 102 7.00 -9.70 -22.07
N ASN A 103 6.37 -8.71 -22.71
CA ASN A 103 6.75 -7.30 -22.60
C ASN A 103 6.54 -6.75 -21.18
N LEU A 104 5.41 -7.09 -20.55
CA LEU A 104 5.10 -6.66 -19.20
C LEU A 104 5.92 -7.42 -18.15
N THR A 105 6.21 -8.71 -18.38
CA THR A 105 6.99 -9.54 -17.45
C THR A 105 8.36 -8.97 -17.12
N LYS A 106 8.98 -8.25 -18.07
CA LYS A 106 10.30 -7.60 -17.88
C LYS A 106 10.28 -6.40 -16.93
N THR A 107 9.12 -5.76 -16.75
CA THR A 107 8.99 -4.49 -16.04
C THR A 107 8.07 -4.57 -14.82
N VAL A 108 7.21 -5.58 -14.74
CA VAL A 108 6.24 -5.73 -13.64
C VAL A 108 6.94 -6.04 -12.33
N THR A 109 6.65 -5.25 -11.30
CA THR A 109 7.13 -5.53 -9.95
C THR A 109 6.30 -6.63 -9.29
N SER A 110 6.87 -7.35 -8.32
CA SER A 110 6.10 -8.36 -7.56
C SER A 110 4.88 -7.76 -6.87
N PHE A 111 5.00 -6.52 -6.38
CA PHE A 111 3.88 -5.78 -5.79
C PHE A 111 2.76 -5.53 -6.81
N GLU A 112 3.10 -5.03 -8.00
CA GLU A 112 2.10 -4.74 -9.05
C GLU A 112 1.35 -5.99 -9.48
N LEU A 113 2.09 -7.06 -9.76
CA LEU A 113 1.51 -8.33 -10.18
C LEU A 113 0.58 -8.90 -9.10
N LEU A 114 1.07 -8.97 -7.87
CA LEU A 114 0.33 -9.57 -6.78
C LEU A 114 -0.90 -8.76 -6.39
N THR A 115 -0.76 -7.43 -6.35
CA THR A 115 -1.89 -6.52 -6.10
C THR A 115 -2.96 -6.66 -7.18
N ALA A 116 -2.58 -6.76 -8.46
CA ALA A 116 -3.52 -6.95 -9.55
C ALA A 116 -4.33 -8.25 -9.41
N VAL A 117 -3.65 -9.37 -9.13
CA VAL A 117 -4.29 -10.67 -8.91
C VAL A 117 -5.22 -10.63 -7.70
N ILE A 118 -4.73 -10.12 -6.56
CA ILE A 118 -5.51 -10.03 -5.33
C ILE A 118 -6.74 -9.13 -5.53
N TRP A 119 -6.60 -7.97 -6.17
CA TRP A 119 -7.71 -7.04 -6.36
C TRP A 119 -8.83 -7.68 -7.18
N ARG A 120 -8.48 -8.44 -8.23
CA ARG A 120 -9.44 -9.25 -9.01
C ARG A 120 -10.09 -10.33 -8.16
N CYS A 121 -9.29 -11.19 -7.51
CA CYS A 121 -9.78 -12.31 -6.70
C CYS A 121 -10.71 -11.83 -5.58
N ARG A 122 -10.32 -10.75 -4.89
CA ARG A 122 -11.12 -10.11 -3.84
C ARG A 122 -12.44 -9.58 -4.38
N THR A 123 -12.41 -8.89 -5.51
CA THR A 123 -13.61 -8.32 -6.14
C THR A 123 -14.61 -9.41 -6.53
N LEU A 124 -14.14 -10.49 -7.15
CA LEU A 124 -14.96 -11.65 -7.51
C LEU A 124 -15.52 -12.35 -6.26
N ALA A 125 -14.67 -12.58 -5.27
CA ALA A 125 -15.06 -13.24 -4.02
C ALA A 125 -16.13 -12.47 -3.24
N LEU A 126 -16.14 -11.14 -3.32
CA LEU A 126 -17.15 -10.31 -2.68
C LEU A 126 -18.49 -10.28 -3.45
N GLY A 127 -18.53 -10.80 -4.67
CA GLY A 127 -19.78 -10.93 -5.45
C GLY A 127 -20.35 -9.57 -5.88
N TYR A 128 -19.50 -8.56 -6.08
CA TYR A 128 -19.94 -7.27 -6.57
C TYR A 128 -20.50 -7.36 -7.98
N LYS A 129 -21.47 -6.50 -8.30
CA LYS A 129 -22.17 -6.49 -9.59
C LYS A 129 -21.28 -5.88 -10.68
N PRO A 130 -21.37 -6.33 -11.94
CA PRO A 130 -20.48 -5.90 -13.02
C PRO A 130 -20.35 -4.38 -13.21
N TYR A 131 -21.44 -3.62 -13.00
CA TYR A 131 -21.48 -2.16 -13.19
C TYR A 131 -20.98 -1.36 -11.97
N GLN A 132 -20.75 -2.00 -10.82
CA GLN A 132 -20.31 -1.30 -9.61
C GLN A 132 -18.85 -0.85 -9.75
N ILE A 133 -18.56 0.35 -9.26
CA ILE A 133 -17.20 0.90 -9.20
C ILE A 133 -16.47 0.30 -8.01
N VAL A 134 -15.29 -0.26 -8.25
CA VAL A 134 -14.34 -0.75 -7.24
C VAL A 134 -13.08 0.12 -7.26
N ARG A 135 -12.49 0.32 -6.08
CA ARG A 135 -11.39 1.26 -5.89
C ARG A 135 -10.17 0.55 -5.33
N LEU A 136 -9.01 0.80 -5.90
CA LEU A 136 -7.74 0.41 -5.32
C LEU A 136 -7.07 1.63 -4.71
N ILE A 137 -6.74 1.55 -3.42
CA ILE A 137 -6.00 2.56 -2.68
C ILE A 137 -4.63 1.98 -2.36
N ILE A 138 -3.56 2.67 -2.74
CA ILE A 138 -2.20 2.22 -2.44
C ILE A 138 -1.59 3.15 -1.41
N THR A 139 -1.22 2.63 -0.26
CA THR A 139 -0.52 3.39 0.78
C THR A 139 0.95 3.51 0.41
N VAL A 140 1.45 4.74 0.19
CA VAL A 140 2.84 4.98 -0.21
C VAL A 140 3.55 5.97 0.71
N ASN A 141 4.84 5.73 0.95
CA ASN A 141 5.72 6.64 1.67
C ASN A 141 6.28 7.71 0.73
N ALA A 142 5.99 8.99 0.97
CA ALA A 142 6.53 10.08 0.15
C ALA A 142 8.03 10.36 0.39
N ARG A 143 8.63 9.83 1.46
CA ARG A 143 10.07 10.01 1.71
C ARG A 143 10.90 9.39 0.59
N GLY A 144 11.92 10.12 0.13
CA GLY A 144 12.78 9.70 -0.98
C GLY A 144 12.15 9.82 -2.36
N ARG A 145 10.88 10.22 -2.44
CA ARG A 145 10.17 10.54 -3.69
C ARG A 145 9.91 12.03 -3.81
N TRP A 146 9.67 12.68 -2.68
CA TRP A 146 9.41 14.12 -2.62
C TRP A 146 10.65 14.87 -2.17
N SER A 147 11.22 15.71 -3.05
CA SER A 147 12.48 16.41 -2.79
C SER A 147 12.43 17.32 -1.56
N LYS A 148 11.25 17.86 -1.22
CA LYS A 148 11.06 18.72 -0.05
C LYS A 148 11.21 17.99 1.29
N LEU A 149 11.14 16.65 1.30
CA LEU A 149 11.22 15.87 2.53
C LEU A 149 12.67 15.48 2.80
N PRO A 150 13.35 16.06 3.80
CA PRO A 150 14.74 15.76 4.07
C PRO A 150 14.91 14.34 4.59
N LEU A 151 16.08 13.75 4.33
CA LEU A 151 16.50 12.52 5.01
C LEU A 151 16.54 12.82 6.50
N GLY A 152 15.75 12.10 7.30
CA GLY A 152 15.56 12.45 8.70
C GLY A 152 14.16 12.94 9.06
N TYR A 153 13.29 13.22 8.09
CA TYR A 153 11.97 13.80 8.39
C TYR A 153 11.16 12.94 9.37
N TYR A 154 10.84 13.51 10.53
CA TYR A 154 10.10 12.85 11.61
C TYR A 154 8.63 13.28 11.65
N GLY A 155 7.77 12.49 10.99
CA GLY A 155 6.32 12.71 10.89
C GLY A 155 5.64 11.69 9.97
N ASN A 156 4.33 11.81 9.76
CA ASN A 156 3.62 10.96 8.81
C ASN A 156 3.72 11.56 7.40
N THR A 157 4.18 10.76 6.44
CA THR A 157 4.34 11.17 5.03
C THR A 157 3.66 10.17 4.10
N ILE A 158 2.56 9.61 4.57
CA ILE A 158 1.80 8.60 3.85
C ILE A 158 0.85 9.30 2.90
N LEU A 159 0.95 8.96 1.62
CA LEU A 159 0.04 9.39 0.56
C LEU A 159 -0.74 8.16 0.08
N CYS A 160 -2.01 8.36 -0.26
CA CYS A 160 -2.91 7.27 -0.66
C CYS A 160 -3.53 7.59 -2.03
N PRO A 161 -2.77 7.45 -3.14
CA PRO A 161 -3.35 7.51 -4.49
C PRO A 161 -4.46 6.46 -4.68
N VAL A 162 -5.41 6.80 -5.54
CA VAL A 162 -6.61 6.00 -5.77
C VAL A 162 -6.81 5.79 -7.27
N VAL A 163 -7.12 4.56 -7.65
CA VAL A 163 -7.61 4.25 -9.01
C VAL A 163 -8.95 3.54 -8.93
N GLU A 164 -9.83 3.90 -9.84
CA GLU A 164 -11.19 3.35 -9.94
C GLU A 164 -11.37 2.63 -11.27
N THR A 165 -12.22 1.60 -11.26
CA THR A 165 -12.68 0.86 -12.44
C THR A 165 -13.98 0.15 -12.11
N THR A 166 -14.69 -0.35 -13.12
CA THR A 166 -15.85 -1.22 -12.88
C THR A 166 -15.43 -2.66 -12.57
N VAL A 167 -16.28 -3.42 -11.88
CA VAL A 167 -16.07 -4.86 -11.68
C VAL A 167 -15.89 -5.57 -13.01
N ASN A 168 -16.70 -5.21 -14.01
CA ASN A 168 -16.63 -5.80 -15.35
C ASN A 168 -15.26 -5.56 -16.00
N GLU A 169 -14.80 -4.32 -16.06
CA GLU A 169 -13.49 -3.98 -16.62
C GLU A 169 -12.35 -4.66 -15.86
N LEU A 170 -12.42 -4.72 -14.53
CA LEU A 170 -11.39 -5.35 -13.70
C LEU A 170 -11.29 -6.86 -13.95
N CYS A 171 -12.44 -7.54 -14.08
CA CYS A 171 -12.50 -9.00 -14.06
C CYS A 171 -12.53 -9.64 -15.45
N THR A 172 -12.96 -8.93 -16.49
CA THR A 172 -13.05 -9.47 -17.86
C THR A 172 -11.82 -9.15 -18.71
N ASN A 173 -11.12 -8.05 -18.43
CA ASN A 173 -9.90 -7.72 -19.17
C ASN A 173 -8.72 -8.63 -18.78
N PRO A 174 -7.69 -8.73 -19.66
CA PRO A 174 -6.45 -9.44 -19.34
C PRO A 174 -5.76 -8.88 -18.08
N LEU A 175 -5.00 -9.71 -17.37
CA LEU A 175 -4.29 -9.30 -16.15
C LEU A 175 -3.36 -8.09 -16.38
N GLY A 176 -2.79 -7.97 -17.58
CA GLY A 176 -1.99 -6.80 -17.98
C GLY A 176 -2.74 -5.48 -17.85
N HIS A 177 -4.04 -5.44 -18.14
CA HIS A 177 -4.86 -4.24 -17.94
C HIS A 177 -4.94 -3.85 -16.47
N THR A 178 -5.20 -4.81 -15.59
CA THR A 178 -5.22 -4.58 -14.14
C THR A 178 -3.86 -4.11 -13.61
N ILE A 179 -2.76 -4.66 -14.12
CA ILE A 179 -1.41 -4.20 -13.78
C ILE A 179 -1.21 -2.74 -14.16
N GLU A 180 -1.69 -2.31 -15.33
CA GLU A 180 -1.62 -0.89 -15.72
C GLU A 180 -2.48 0.02 -14.84
N LEU A 181 -3.63 -0.44 -14.34
CA LEU A 181 -4.40 0.31 -13.33
C LEU A 181 -3.59 0.49 -12.03
N VAL A 182 -2.94 -0.57 -11.54
CA VAL A 182 -2.06 -0.49 -10.35
C VAL A 182 -0.90 0.48 -10.60
N ARG A 183 -0.29 0.44 -11.79
CA ARG A 183 0.77 1.37 -12.19
C ARG A 183 0.28 2.80 -12.28
N LYS A 184 -0.95 3.03 -12.76
CA LYS A 184 -1.57 4.36 -12.81
C LYS A 184 -1.66 4.96 -11.41
N ALA A 185 -2.19 4.19 -10.43
CA ALA A 185 -2.22 4.63 -9.03
C ALA A 185 -0.81 4.93 -8.48
N LYS A 186 0.19 4.09 -8.77
CA LYS A 186 1.57 4.35 -8.34
C LYS A 186 2.19 5.60 -8.99
N LYS A 187 1.93 5.82 -10.29
CA LYS A 187 2.48 6.96 -11.04
C LYS A 187 1.92 8.30 -10.56
N GLU A 188 0.73 8.30 -9.95
CA GLU A 188 0.12 9.50 -9.41
C GLU A 188 1.06 10.24 -8.44
N ILE A 189 1.83 9.51 -7.64
CA ILE A 189 2.79 10.09 -6.68
C ILE A 189 4.21 10.29 -7.23
N HIS A 190 4.43 10.16 -8.55
CA HIS A 190 5.75 10.42 -9.14
C HIS A 190 6.00 11.92 -9.34
N ALA A 191 4.94 12.70 -9.51
CA ALA A 191 5.02 14.14 -9.72
C ALA A 191 4.77 14.88 -8.40
N GLU A 192 5.60 15.89 -8.11
CA GLU A 192 5.52 16.60 -6.84
C GLU A 192 4.22 17.39 -6.69
N GLU A 193 3.69 17.91 -7.80
CA GLU A 193 2.41 18.59 -7.85
C GLU A 193 1.26 17.69 -7.44
N ASN A 194 1.28 16.41 -7.83
CA ASN A 194 0.27 15.43 -7.44
C ASN A 194 0.42 15.04 -5.98
N MET A 195 1.66 14.82 -5.50
CA MET A 195 1.91 14.56 -4.08
C MET A 195 1.41 15.72 -3.21
N GLN A 196 1.64 16.96 -3.65
CA GLN A 196 1.16 18.15 -2.98
C GLN A 196 -0.35 18.28 -3.04
N LEU A 197 -0.98 17.95 -4.19
CA LEU A 197 -2.42 17.92 -4.32
C LEU A 197 -3.06 16.97 -3.30
N LEU A 198 -2.52 15.76 -3.13
CA LEU A 198 -3.00 14.79 -2.12
C LEU A 198 -2.90 15.32 -0.68
N VAL A 199 -1.92 16.19 -0.39
CA VAL A 199 -1.82 16.89 0.90
C VAL A 199 -2.84 18.03 0.97
N ASP A 200 -2.98 18.81 -0.11
CA ASP A 200 -3.83 20.00 -0.19
C ASP A 200 -5.32 19.64 -0.07
N VAL A 201 -5.76 18.48 -0.59
CA VAL A 201 -7.15 17.99 -0.45
C VAL A 201 -7.46 17.39 0.91
N ARG A 202 -6.45 16.94 1.67
CA ARG A 202 -6.66 16.20 2.91
C ARG A 202 -7.51 16.93 3.97
N PRO A 203 -7.39 18.26 4.18
CA PRO A 203 -8.27 19.00 5.08
C PRO A 203 -9.74 18.91 4.70
N LEU A 204 -10.08 19.05 3.41
CA LEU A 204 -11.47 18.96 2.93
C LEU A 204 -12.10 17.61 3.28
N TRP A 205 -11.37 16.52 3.05
CA TRP A 205 -11.82 15.17 3.38
C TRP A 205 -11.99 14.95 4.90
N ARG A 206 -11.24 15.66 5.76
CA ARG A 206 -11.38 15.56 7.22
C ARG A 206 -12.66 16.23 7.73
N GLU A 207 -13.12 17.27 7.05
CA GLU A 207 -14.35 18.00 7.42
C GLU A 207 -15.64 17.24 7.03
N LYS A 208 -15.52 16.13 6.28
CA LYS A 208 -16.63 15.34 5.75
C LYS A 208 -16.67 13.92 6.34
N PRO A 209 -16.99 13.75 7.64
CA PRO A 209 -16.93 12.45 8.33
C PRO A 209 -17.93 11.40 7.81
N ASN A 210 -18.97 11.83 7.09
CA ASN A 210 -20.03 10.94 6.60
C ASN A 210 -19.69 10.27 5.26
N ILE A 211 -18.64 10.70 4.56
CA ILE A 211 -18.26 10.15 3.26
C ILE A 211 -17.60 8.79 3.46
N LYS A 212 -18.35 7.72 3.14
CA LYS A 212 -17.85 6.35 3.18
C LYS A 212 -17.47 5.91 1.77
N VAL A 213 -16.17 5.90 1.49
CA VAL A 213 -15.66 5.34 0.22
C VAL A 213 -15.93 3.83 0.20
N GLN A 214 -16.92 3.44 -0.60
CA GLN A 214 -17.37 2.05 -0.72
C GLN A 214 -16.51 1.26 -1.71
N ARG A 215 -16.51 -0.07 -1.54
CA ARG A 215 -15.88 -1.07 -2.41
C ARG A 215 -14.39 -0.81 -2.63
N LYS A 216 -13.75 -0.27 -1.60
CA LYS A 216 -12.30 -0.03 -1.60
C LYS A 216 -11.52 -1.29 -1.23
N PHE A 217 -10.39 -1.44 -1.88
CA PHE A 217 -9.32 -2.35 -1.52
C PHE A 217 -8.09 -1.50 -1.23
N GLU A 218 -7.68 -1.43 0.03
CA GLU A 218 -6.49 -0.70 0.46
C GLU A 218 -5.33 -1.68 0.63
N THR A 219 -4.17 -1.35 0.06
CA THR A 219 -2.99 -2.21 0.09
C THR A 219 -1.73 -1.41 0.36
N CYS A 220 -0.80 -2.02 1.09
CA CYS A 220 0.48 -1.41 1.43
C CYS A 220 1.63 -2.40 1.20
N ASP A 221 2.67 -1.96 0.49
CA ASP A 221 3.92 -2.70 0.39
C ASP A 221 4.81 -2.37 1.59
N ILE A 222 4.89 -3.31 2.52
CA ILE A 222 5.78 -3.24 3.67
C ILE A 222 6.88 -4.31 3.58
N LYS A 223 7.21 -4.82 2.38
CA LYS A 223 8.28 -5.81 2.21
C LYS A 223 9.66 -5.29 2.61
N TRP A 224 9.81 -3.97 2.62
CA TRP A 224 11.03 -3.32 3.08
C TRP A 224 11.01 -3.14 4.60
N ILE A 225 9.82 -2.96 5.19
CA ILE A 225 9.39 -3.27 6.58
C ILE A 225 10.28 -4.14 7.48
N GLY A 226 11.48 -3.72 7.90
CA GLY A 226 12.32 -4.56 8.76
C GLY A 226 12.88 -5.80 8.07
N GLN A 227 13.31 -5.70 6.81
CA GLN A 227 14.18 -6.71 6.19
C GLN A 227 15.38 -7.07 7.10
N ASP A 228 15.98 -8.22 6.79
CA ASP A 228 17.08 -9.03 7.36
C ASP A 228 18.23 -8.37 8.17
N THR A 229 18.15 -7.10 8.52
CA THR A 229 19.19 -6.30 9.17
C THR A 229 18.74 -5.68 10.50
N LEU A 230 17.58 -6.08 11.04
CA LEU A 230 17.20 -5.69 12.40
C LEU A 230 18.00 -6.53 13.41
N ASP A 231 19.24 -6.11 13.63
CA ASP A 231 20.19 -6.67 14.58
C ASP A 231 20.45 -5.63 15.67
N ILE A 232 20.05 -5.86 16.91
CA ILE A 232 20.30 -4.93 18.03
C ILE A 232 21.66 -5.19 18.71
N GLY A 233 22.55 -5.94 18.07
CA GLY A 233 23.89 -6.34 18.56
C GLY A 233 23.87 -7.67 19.31
N TRP A 234 22.84 -7.91 20.12
CA TRP A 234 22.68 -9.14 20.91
C TRP A 234 21.49 -10.00 20.48
N ALA A 235 20.66 -9.53 19.54
CA ALA A 235 19.58 -10.30 18.96
C ALA A 235 19.30 -9.88 17.51
N LYS A 236 18.91 -10.84 16.70
CA LYS A 236 18.53 -10.64 15.29
C LYS A 236 17.06 -11.00 15.09
N ARG A 237 16.34 -10.17 14.33
CA ARG A 237 14.98 -10.50 13.91
C ARG A 237 15.00 -11.73 12.99
N ILE A 238 14.30 -12.78 13.40
CA ILE A 238 14.10 -13.98 12.58
C ILE A 238 12.84 -13.85 11.71
N ALA A 239 11.73 -13.37 12.29
CA ALA A 239 10.46 -13.18 11.60
C ALA A 239 9.64 -12.07 12.29
N GLY A 240 8.53 -11.69 11.65
CA GLY A 240 7.51 -10.79 12.22
C GLY A 240 6.53 -10.32 11.14
N GLY A 241 5.38 -9.82 11.57
CA GLY A 241 4.35 -9.27 10.69
C GLY A 241 3.50 -8.25 11.43
N ILE A 242 2.59 -7.59 10.73
CA ILE A 242 1.58 -6.75 11.37
C ILE A 242 0.51 -7.70 11.89
N PRO A 243 0.29 -7.77 13.21
CA PRO A 243 -0.73 -8.64 13.76
C PRO A 243 -2.10 -8.02 13.48
N ALA A 244 -3.06 -8.86 13.10
CA ALA A 244 -4.46 -8.44 12.95
C ALA A 244 -5.09 -8.26 14.35
N ILE A 245 -4.74 -7.18 15.06
CA ILE A 245 -5.27 -6.88 16.40
C ILE A 245 -6.22 -5.69 16.31
N GLY A 246 -7.49 -5.89 16.70
CA GLY A 246 -8.49 -4.83 16.80
C GLY A 246 -9.35 -4.66 15.54
N GLN A 247 -10.24 -3.64 15.57
CA GLN A 247 -11.22 -3.29 14.52
C GLN A 247 -10.65 -3.54 13.11
N PRO A 248 -11.46 -4.04 12.16
CA PRO A 248 -10.98 -4.54 10.89
C PRO A 248 -10.14 -3.50 10.16
N ASP A 249 -8.81 -3.64 10.25
CA ASP A 249 -7.90 -2.92 9.38
C ASP A 249 -8.16 -3.46 7.98
N LEU A 250 -8.82 -2.65 7.16
CA LEU A 250 -9.15 -2.99 5.78
C LEU A 250 -7.91 -3.01 4.88
N THR A 251 -6.75 -2.59 5.41
CA THR A 251 -5.48 -2.57 4.69
C THR A 251 -4.89 -3.97 4.59
N SER A 252 -4.69 -4.41 3.35
CA SER A 252 -3.92 -5.61 3.03
C SER A 252 -2.43 -5.27 3.00
N TYR A 253 -1.64 -5.93 3.83
CA TYR A 253 -0.20 -5.73 3.89
C TYR A 253 0.53 -6.83 3.11
N GLN A 254 1.51 -6.42 2.29
CA GLN A 254 2.45 -7.33 1.65
C GLN A 254 3.81 -7.22 2.35
N PHE A 255 4.30 -8.30 2.96
CA PHE A 255 5.61 -8.35 3.63
C PHE A 255 6.43 -9.58 3.21
N ILE A 256 7.72 -9.59 3.52
CA ILE A 256 8.61 -10.73 3.24
C ILE A 256 8.80 -11.55 4.52
N CYS A 257 8.69 -12.87 4.39
CA CYS A 257 9.13 -13.84 5.38
C CYS A 257 10.24 -14.70 4.78
N LYS A 258 11.17 -15.15 5.61
CA LYS A 258 12.16 -16.16 5.25
C LYS A 258 11.94 -17.42 6.05
N ASN A 259 12.07 -18.58 5.41
CA ASN A 259 12.12 -19.85 6.13
C ASN A 259 13.54 -20.10 6.69
N GLU A 260 13.71 -21.21 7.41
CA GLU A 260 14.99 -21.62 8.02
C GLU A 260 16.12 -21.79 6.99
N LYS A 261 15.78 -22.09 5.74
CA LYS A 261 16.73 -22.21 4.62
C LYS A 261 17.08 -20.87 3.98
N GLY A 262 16.51 -19.77 4.47
CA GLY A 262 16.72 -18.42 3.94
C GLY A 262 15.90 -18.11 2.68
N GLU A 263 15.01 -19.00 2.24
CA GLU A 263 14.17 -18.80 1.07
C GLU A 263 13.10 -17.75 1.37
N LYS A 264 12.95 -16.77 0.48
CA LYS A 264 12.02 -15.64 0.66
C LYS A 264 10.64 -16.01 0.14
N SER A 265 9.61 -15.75 0.93
CA SER A 265 8.20 -15.78 0.50
C SER A 265 7.54 -14.43 0.75
N THR A 266 6.57 -14.08 -0.08
CA THR A 266 5.74 -12.88 0.13
C THR A 266 4.50 -13.29 0.90
N ILE A 267 4.26 -12.66 2.04
CA ILE A 267 3.06 -12.84 2.84
C ILE A 267 2.07 -11.71 2.52
N ILE A 268 0.80 -12.06 2.39
CA ILE A 268 -0.30 -11.12 2.20
C ILE A 268 -1.28 -11.30 3.35
N SER A 269 -1.71 -10.21 4.01
CA SER A 269 -2.88 -10.25 4.88
C SER A 269 -4.15 -9.94 4.09
N MET A 270 -5.22 -10.70 4.32
CA MET A 270 -6.52 -10.44 3.71
C MET A 270 -7.61 -10.53 4.76
N LEU A 271 -8.46 -9.52 4.82
CA LEU A 271 -9.63 -9.48 5.68
C LEU A 271 -10.89 -9.49 4.82
N LEU A 272 -11.74 -10.50 5.01
CA LEU A 272 -13.00 -10.65 4.28
C LEU A 272 -14.08 -11.25 5.19
N PRO A 273 -15.37 -11.11 4.85
CA PRO A 273 -16.41 -11.95 5.42
C PRO A 273 -16.09 -13.43 5.23
N TRP A 274 -16.35 -14.30 6.21
CA TRP A 274 -16.02 -15.72 6.13
C TRP A 274 -16.47 -16.41 4.82
N PRO A 275 -17.71 -16.23 4.32
CA PRO A 275 -18.10 -16.83 3.03
C PRO A 275 -17.33 -16.29 1.82
N ALA A 276 -16.89 -15.03 1.88
CA ALA A 276 -16.08 -14.43 0.83
C ALA A 276 -14.61 -14.89 0.93
N MET A 277 -14.09 -15.17 2.12
CA MET A 277 -12.74 -15.73 2.29
C MET A 277 -12.60 -17.10 1.60
N ASP A 278 -13.60 -17.98 1.74
CA ASP A 278 -13.57 -19.28 1.07
C ASP A 278 -13.62 -19.16 -0.46
N ARG A 279 -14.38 -18.21 -0.99
CA ARG A 279 -14.37 -17.89 -2.43
C ARG A 279 -13.03 -17.30 -2.85
N PHE A 280 -12.47 -16.39 -2.07
CA PHE A 280 -11.18 -15.77 -2.33
C PHE A 280 -10.05 -16.81 -2.43
N LYS A 281 -10.04 -17.81 -1.54
CA LYS A 281 -9.10 -18.94 -1.62
C LYS A 281 -9.20 -19.71 -2.94
N LYS A 282 -10.43 -19.96 -3.41
CA LYS A 282 -10.67 -20.64 -4.70
C LYS A 282 -10.20 -19.79 -5.89
N GLU A 283 -10.55 -18.51 -5.89
CA GLU A 283 -10.09 -17.55 -6.91
C GLU A 283 -8.56 -17.47 -6.96
N MET A 284 -7.91 -17.30 -5.81
CA MET A 284 -6.45 -17.28 -5.71
C MET A 284 -5.82 -18.57 -6.20
N SER A 285 -6.37 -19.73 -5.82
CA SER A 285 -5.84 -21.03 -6.23
C SER A 285 -5.82 -21.17 -7.75
N ALA A 286 -6.82 -20.67 -8.47
CA ALA A 286 -6.88 -20.71 -9.93
C ALA A 286 -5.71 -19.98 -10.62
N TRP A 287 -5.12 -18.97 -9.98
CA TRP A 287 -3.93 -18.27 -10.49
C TRP A 287 -2.62 -18.97 -10.12
N LEU A 288 -2.62 -19.70 -9.01
CA LEU A 288 -1.44 -20.35 -8.43
C LEU A 288 -1.22 -21.78 -8.95
N ILE A 289 -2.10 -22.30 -9.82
CA ILE A 289 -1.93 -23.60 -10.47
C ILE A 289 -0.73 -23.55 -11.42
N GLU A 290 0.18 -24.52 -11.28
CA GLU A 290 1.42 -24.68 -12.04
C GLU A 290 1.22 -25.08 -13.50
#